data_AF-A0A519KL60-F1
#
_entry.id   AF-A0A519KL60-F1
#
_cell.length_a   1.000
_cell.length_b   1.000
_cell.length_c   1.000
_cell.angle_alpha   90.00
_cell.angle_beta   90.00
_cell.angle_gamma   90.00
#
_symmetry.space_group_name_H-M   'P 1'
#
loop_
_entity.id
_entity.type
_entity.pdbx_description
1 polymer ?
#
loop_
_entity_poly.entity_id
_entity_poly.type
_entity_poly.pdbx_seq_one_letter_code
_entity_poly.pdbx_strand_id
1 'polypeptide(L)'
;MQTVIIGSGNVAYHLAKAFIQNRIEIHQIFGRNEIELSKISKELAIPYSTENLAEADLYIIAVSDSAVENVSEFIKNDNALVAHTSGSLPKEILKGHYRKASFYPLQTFSKTKKLDYSKIPFFIEADDQIDEKLLFEIASVISDRVEISTYEKRKYIHLTAVFACNFVNHLFARAKEISDSQALDFNYFLPLIKETVEKISHIDPKSAQTGPA
;
A
#
# COMPACT_ATOMS: atom_id res chain seq x y z
N MET A 1 13.69 16.27 8.45
CA MET A 1 12.28 16.15 8.06
C MET A 1 11.66 15.06 8.93
N GLN A 2 10.75 15.43 9.82
CA GLN A 2 10.04 14.49 10.69
C GLN A 2 8.89 13.85 9.90
N THR A 3 8.85 12.52 9.88
CA THR A 3 7.79 11.75 9.21
C THR A 3 6.95 10.96 10.21
N VAL A 4 5.63 11.03 10.07
CA VAL A 4 4.68 10.24 10.83
C VAL A 4 3.87 9.34 9.92
N ILE A 5 3.78 8.05 10.25
CA ILE A 5 2.91 7.10 9.55
C ILE A 5 1.64 6.92 10.37
N ILE A 6 0.48 7.15 9.75
CA ILE A 6 -0.81 6.97 10.39
C ILE A 6 -1.46 5.68 9.88
N GLY A 7 -1.62 4.71 10.79
CA GLY A 7 -2.18 3.40 10.52
C GLY A 7 -1.31 2.27 11.05
N SER A 8 -1.90 1.09 11.19
CA SER A 8 -1.20 -0.13 11.65
C SER A 8 -1.52 -1.36 10.79
N GLY A 9 -2.12 -1.13 9.62
CA GLY A 9 -2.44 -2.18 8.65
C GLY A 9 -1.21 -2.72 7.90
N ASN A 10 -1.46 -3.54 6.87
CA ASN A 10 -0.37 -4.15 6.09
C ASN A 10 0.49 -3.09 5.40
N VAL A 11 -0.13 -2.10 4.74
CA VAL A 11 0.60 -1.02 4.05
C VAL A 11 1.46 -0.23 5.03
N ALA A 12 0.88 0.23 6.15
CA ALA A 12 1.60 0.98 7.18
C ALA A 12 2.82 0.20 7.73
N TYR A 13 2.63 -1.09 8.05
CA TYR A 13 3.72 -1.96 8.50
C TYR A 13 4.85 -2.06 7.46
N HIS A 14 4.50 -2.34 6.21
CA HIS A 14 5.49 -2.52 5.17
C HIS A 14 6.21 -1.22 4.79
N LEU A 15 5.51 -0.08 4.78
CA LEU A 15 6.12 1.23 4.60
C LEU A 15 7.07 1.55 5.76
N ALA A 16 6.64 1.35 7.00
CA ALA A 16 7.50 1.58 8.16
C ALA A 16 8.80 0.76 8.08
N LYS A 17 8.68 -0.52 7.70
CA LYS A 17 9.82 -1.41 7.52
C LYS A 17 10.72 -0.97 6.36
N ALA A 18 10.15 -0.56 5.24
CA ALA A 18 10.90 -0.07 4.09
C ALA A 18 11.67 1.22 4.40
N PHE A 19 11.07 2.12 5.17
CA PHE A 19 11.71 3.37 5.60
C PHE A 19 12.91 3.07 6.50
N ILE A 20 12.74 2.24 7.53
CA ILE A 20 13.84 1.87 8.45
C ILE A 20 14.97 1.16 7.71
N GLN A 21 14.67 0.22 6.80
CA GLN A 21 15.70 -0.46 6.00
C GLN A 21 16.53 0.49 5.13
N ASN A 22 15.92 1.59 4.71
CA ASN A 22 16.55 2.63 3.89
C ASN A 22 17.02 3.84 4.70
N ARG A 23 17.08 3.73 6.04
CA ARG A 23 17.53 4.78 6.97
C ARG A 23 16.72 6.08 6.87
N ILE A 24 15.46 5.98 6.47
CA ILE A 24 14.50 7.07 6.52
C ILE A 24 13.88 7.07 7.92
N GLU A 25 14.08 8.16 8.65
CA GLU A 25 13.62 8.28 10.03
C GLU A 25 12.09 8.39 10.10
N ILE A 26 11.49 7.61 11.01
CA ILE A 26 10.07 7.73 11.34
C ILE A 26 9.99 8.22 12.78
N HIS A 27 9.41 9.40 12.95
CA HIS A 27 9.25 10.03 14.25
C HIS A 27 8.19 9.31 15.10
N GLN A 28 7.09 8.91 14.46
CA GLN A 28 5.98 8.23 15.15
C GLN A 28 5.18 7.33 14.19
N ILE A 29 4.63 6.24 14.71
CA ILE A 29 3.47 5.57 14.10
C ILE A 29 2.24 5.85 14.97
N PHE A 30 1.19 6.38 14.36
CA PHE A 30 -0.05 6.74 15.05
C PHE A 30 -1.23 5.88 14.57
N GLY A 31 -2.17 5.55 15.45
CA GLY A 31 -3.41 4.89 15.04
C GLY A 31 -4.22 4.36 16.22
N ARG A 32 -5.36 3.72 15.92
CA ARG A 32 -6.31 3.27 16.97
C ARG A 32 -6.04 1.89 17.57
N ASN A 33 -5.26 1.05 16.88
CA ASN A 33 -5.05 -0.34 17.29
C ASN A 33 -3.72 -0.47 18.03
N GLU A 34 -3.77 -0.31 19.35
CA GLU A 34 -2.59 -0.38 20.23
C GLU A 34 -1.82 -1.69 20.09
N ILE A 35 -2.52 -2.82 20.00
CA ILE A 35 -1.90 -4.15 19.93
C ILE A 35 -1.01 -4.24 18.69
N GLU A 36 -1.51 -3.80 17.53
CA GLU A 36 -0.74 -3.83 16.30
C GLU A 36 0.37 -2.78 16.29
N LEU A 37 0.12 -1.57 16.80
CA LEU A 37 1.15 -0.54 16.91
C LEU A 37 2.32 -0.98 17.80
N SER A 38 2.02 -1.58 18.96
CA SER A 38 3.03 -2.11 19.89
C SER A 38 3.90 -3.18 19.23
N LYS A 39 3.32 -4.06 18.40
CA LYS A 39 4.10 -5.05 17.63
C LYS A 39 5.05 -4.38 16.63
N ILE A 40 4.55 -3.42 15.85
CA ILE A 40 5.36 -2.70 14.85
C ILE A 40 6.48 -1.93 15.55
N SER A 41 6.15 -1.22 16.63
CA SER A 41 7.09 -0.46 17.45
C SER A 41 8.20 -1.33 18.03
N LYS A 42 7.86 -2.49 18.62
CA LYS A 42 8.85 -3.43 19.15
C LYS A 42 9.75 -4.00 18.07
N GLU A 43 9.21 -4.30 16.88
CA GLU A 43 9.99 -4.85 15.77
C GLU A 43 10.94 -3.81 15.17
N LEU A 44 10.47 -2.58 14.99
CA LEU A 44 11.16 -1.56 14.19
C LEU A 44 11.82 -0.45 15.05
N ALA A 45 11.67 -0.51 16.37
CA ALA A 45 12.13 0.50 17.32
C ALA A 45 11.59 1.92 17.04
N ILE A 46 10.32 2.01 16.62
CA ILE A 46 9.66 3.29 16.31
C ILE A 46 8.68 3.65 17.43
N PRO A 47 8.66 4.88 17.95
CA PRO A 47 7.64 5.32 18.91
C PRO A 47 6.23 5.22 18.34
N TYR A 48 5.25 4.86 19.16
CA TYR A 48 3.84 4.87 18.76
C TYR A 48 2.95 5.64 19.73
N SER A 49 1.80 6.11 19.25
CA SER A 49 0.73 6.63 20.11
C SER A 49 -0.64 6.31 19.53
N THR A 50 -1.62 6.20 20.43
CA THR A 50 -3.05 6.06 20.12
C THR A 50 -3.84 7.32 20.46
N GLU A 51 -3.22 8.29 21.13
CA GLU A 51 -3.88 9.45 21.72
C GLU A 51 -3.35 10.77 21.14
N ASN A 52 -2.03 10.90 21.07
CA ASN A 52 -1.35 12.14 20.70
C ASN A 52 -0.63 11.96 19.36
N LEU A 53 -1.15 12.61 18.32
CA LEU A 53 -0.47 12.72 17.04
C LEU A 53 0.67 13.73 17.15
N ALA A 54 1.89 13.30 16.87
CA ALA A 54 3.05 14.19 16.90
C ALA A 54 3.02 15.19 15.74
N GLU A 55 3.57 16.38 15.97
CA GLU A 55 3.86 17.36 14.92
C GLU A 55 4.94 16.80 13.98
N ALA A 56 4.76 17.00 12.68
CA ALA A 56 5.64 16.46 11.66
C ALA A 56 5.60 17.30 10.37
N ASP A 57 6.64 17.14 9.55
CA ASP A 57 6.73 17.77 8.23
C ASP A 57 5.98 16.96 7.17
N LEU A 58 5.97 15.63 7.32
CA LEU A 58 5.33 14.67 6.43
C LEU A 58 4.45 13.68 7.20
N TYR A 59 3.18 13.59 6.82
CA TYR A 59 2.26 12.57 7.29
C TYR A 59 1.88 11.61 6.17
N ILE A 60 2.01 10.30 6.40
CA ILE A 60 1.59 9.26 5.46
C ILE A 60 0.42 8.49 6.07
N ILE A 61 -0.78 8.69 5.54
CA ILE A 61 -2.03 8.04 5.95
C ILE A 61 -2.15 6.70 5.21
N ALA A 62 -1.91 5.60 5.94
CA ALA A 62 -1.95 4.22 5.49
C ALA A 62 -3.04 3.42 6.21
N VAL A 63 -4.28 3.92 6.14
CA VAL A 63 -5.49 3.30 6.69
C VAL A 63 -6.42 2.80 5.57
N SER A 64 -7.55 2.19 5.91
CA SER A 64 -8.57 1.82 4.91
C SER A 64 -9.14 3.04 4.20
N ASP A 65 -9.52 2.91 2.94
CA ASP A 65 -10.09 4.00 2.13
C ASP A 65 -11.22 4.75 2.85
N SER A 66 -12.14 4.02 3.49
CA SER A 66 -13.26 4.59 4.25
C SER A 66 -12.87 5.43 5.47
N ALA A 67 -11.62 5.34 5.93
CA ALA A 67 -11.12 6.05 7.09
C ALA A 67 -10.19 7.21 6.72
N VAL A 68 -9.73 7.32 5.47
CA VAL A 68 -8.75 8.33 5.05
C VAL A 68 -9.26 9.74 5.34
N GLU A 69 -10.49 10.04 4.93
CA GLU A 69 -11.13 11.36 5.11
C GLU A 69 -11.11 11.78 6.59
N ASN A 70 -11.74 10.97 7.46
CA ASN A 70 -11.84 11.27 8.89
C ASN A 70 -10.48 11.34 9.60
N VAL A 71 -9.54 10.45 9.23
CA VAL A 71 -8.21 10.44 9.83
C VAL A 71 -7.42 11.69 9.45
N SER A 72 -7.62 12.20 8.23
CA SER A 72 -6.94 13.38 7.71
C SER A 72 -7.29 14.66 8.49
N GLU A 73 -8.42 14.68 9.21
CA GLU A 73 -8.85 15.81 10.04
C GLU A 73 -8.06 15.94 11.35
N PHE A 74 -7.37 14.89 11.80
CA PHE A 74 -6.55 14.94 13.01
C PHE A 74 -5.28 15.78 12.83
N ILE A 75 -4.83 15.96 11.59
CA ILE A 75 -3.63 16.74 11.27
C ILE A 75 -4.01 18.22 11.25
N LYS A 76 -3.42 19.02 12.15
CA LYS A 76 -3.70 20.46 12.31
C LYS A 76 -2.61 21.38 11.76
N ASN A 77 -1.48 20.83 11.37
CA ASN A 77 -0.37 21.60 10.81
C ASN A 77 -0.60 21.90 9.33
N ASP A 78 -1.00 23.13 9.02
CA ASP A 78 -1.24 23.58 7.64
C ASP A 78 0.03 23.69 6.78
N ASN A 79 1.22 23.65 7.38
CA ASN A 79 2.48 23.66 6.61
C ASN A 79 2.96 22.25 6.24
N ALA A 80 2.36 21.21 6.83
CA ALA A 80 2.76 19.84 6.58
C ALA A 80 2.43 19.39 5.14
N LEU A 81 3.15 18.37 4.68
CA LEU A 81 2.77 17.58 3.53
C LEU A 81 2.01 16.34 4.02
N VAL A 82 0.82 16.09 3.50
CA VAL A 82 0.00 14.94 3.88
C VAL A 82 -0.31 14.10 2.66
N ALA A 83 0.13 12.85 2.69
CA ALA A 83 -0.10 11.88 1.63
C ALA A 83 -0.95 10.70 2.12
N HIS A 84 -1.90 10.23 1.32
CA HIS A 84 -2.55 8.93 1.57
C HIS A 84 -1.98 7.84 0.66
N THR A 85 -2.14 6.58 1.06
CA THR A 85 -1.65 5.42 0.28
C THR A 85 -2.75 4.71 -0.52
N SER A 86 -3.95 5.28 -0.63
CA SER A 86 -5.03 4.70 -1.43
C SER A 86 -4.77 4.84 -2.94
N GLY A 87 -5.01 3.76 -3.69
CA GLY A 87 -5.02 3.75 -5.15
C GLY A 87 -6.34 4.22 -5.77
N SER A 88 -7.43 4.25 -4.99
CA SER A 88 -8.77 4.52 -5.49
C SER A 88 -9.26 5.95 -5.18
N LEU A 89 -8.63 6.62 -4.21
CA LEU A 89 -9.03 7.93 -3.74
C LEU A 89 -8.24 9.08 -4.40
N PRO A 90 -8.90 10.22 -4.65
CA PRO A 90 -8.25 11.46 -5.02
C PRO A 90 -7.59 12.13 -3.79
N LYS A 91 -6.50 12.88 -3.98
CA LYS A 91 -5.81 13.58 -2.87
C LYS A 91 -6.73 14.61 -2.18
N GLU A 92 -7.71 15.13 -2.90
CA GLU A 92 -8.72 16.08 -2.43
C GLU A 92 -9.66 15.49 -1.36
N ILE A 93 -9.63 14.17 -1.12
CA ILE A 93 -10.32 13.54 0.02
C ILE A 93 -9.77 14.01 1.37
N LEU A 94 -8.50 14.44 1.40
CA LEU A 94 -7.85 14.95 2.60
C LEU A 94 -8.44 16.32 2.95
N LYS A 95 -8.89 16.52 4.19
CA LYS A 95 -9.72 17.66 4.58
C LYS A 95 -8.98 18.89 5.08
N GLY A 96 -7.75 18.76 5.55
CA GLY A 96 -7.02 19.91 6.09
C GLY A 96 -6.60 20.93 5.02
N HIS A 97 -6.07 22.06 5.48
CA HIS A 97 -5.53 23.13 4.63
C HIS A 97 -4.04 22.94 4.31
N TYR A 98 -3.44 21.85 4.78
CA TYR A 98 -2.12 21.40 4.42
C TYR A 98 -1.98 21.02 2.95
N ARG A 99 -0.74 20.80 2.53
CA ARG A 99 -0.38 20.39 1.16
C ARG A 99 -0.74 18.92 0.96
N LYS A 100 -1.49 18.59 -0.09
CA LYS A 100 -2.12 17.28 -0.27
C LYS A 100 -1.38 16.46 -1.31
N ALA A 101 -1.29 15.16 -1.04
CA ALA A 101 -0.61 14.24 -1.92
C ALA A 101 -1.19 12.81 -1.88
N SER A 102 -0.74 12.01 -2.83
CA SER A 102 -0.88 10.56 -2.84
C SER A 102 0.50 9.92 -2.93
N PHE A 103 0.74 8.93 -2.07
CA PHE A 103 1.98 8.15 -2.00
C PHE A 103 1.60 6.67 -2.11
N TYR A 104 1.35 6.21 -3.33
CA TYR A 104 0.70 4.91 -3.56
C TYR A 104 1.69 3.80 -3.94
N PRO A 105 2.02 2.87 -3.02
CA PRO A 105 2.73 1.64 -3.37
C PRO A 105 1.77 0.59 -3.98
N LEU A 106 2.06 0.13 -5.20
CA LEU A 106 1.30 -0.91 -5.87
C LEU A 106 1.82 -2.31 -5.52
N GLN A 107 1.28 -2.92 -4.47
CA GLN A 107 1.59 -4.30 -4.09
C GLN A 107 0.45 -4.94 -3.28
N THR A 108 0.34 -6.27 -3.37
CA THR A 108 -0.48 -7.05 -2.43
C THR A 108 0.29 -7.25 -1.14
N PHE A 109 0.02 -6.42 -0.14
CA PHE A 109 0.73 -6.44 1.15
C PHE A 109 0.15 -7.46 2.13
N SER A 110 1.03 -8.24 2.77
CA SER A 110 0.70 -9.13 3.89
C SER A 110 1.86 -9.15 4.88
N LYS A 111 1.61 -8.89 6.17
CA LYS A 111 2.65 -8.82 7.21
C LYS A 111 3.50 -10.09 7.32
N THR A 112 2.96 -11.24 6.93
CA THR A 112 3.65 -12.53 7.00
C THR A 112 4.68 -12.73 5.89
N LYS A 113 4.64 -11.91 4.83
CA LYS A 113 5.48 -12.08 3.65
C LYS A 113 6.64 -11.08 3.66
N LYS A 114 7.87 -11.57 3.51
CA LYS A 114 9.01 -10.71 3.18
C LYS A 114 8.87 -10.22 1.74
N LEU A 115 9.03 -8.92 1.53
CA LEU A 115 8.94 -8.28 0.23
C LEU A 115 10.29 -7.67 -0.13
N ASP A 116 10.59 -7.68 -1.42
CA ASP A 116 11.67 -6.90 -1.99
C ASP A 116 11.10 -5.52 -2.37
N TYR A 117 11.32 -4.53 -1.50
CA TYR A 117 10.74 -3.19 -1.66
C TYR A 117 11.28 -2.46 -2.90
N SER A 118 12.50 -2.79 -3.34
CA SER A 118 13.15 -2.21 -4.53
C SER A 118 12.32 -2.38 -5.81
N LYS A 119 11.48 -3.41 -5.84
CA LYS A 119 10.67 -3.79 -7.02
C LYS A 119 9.23 -3.28 -6.96
N ILE A 120 8.80 -2.67 -5.86
CA ILE A 120 7.41 -2.23 -5.69
C ILE A 120 7.21 -0.91 -6.45
N PRO A 121 6.32 -0.83 -7.45
CA PRO A 121 6.03 0.44 -8.09
C PRO A 121 5.39 1.43 -7.12
N PHE A 122 5.90 2.65 -7.09
CA PHE A 122 5.30 3.79 -6.39
C PHE A 122 4.74 4.79 -7.37
N PHE A 123 3.52 5.23 -7.12
CA PHE A 123 2.83 6.25 -7.89
C PHE A 123 2.59 7.47 -7.02
N ILE A 124 3.14 8.59 -7.44
CA ILE A 124 3.19 9.84 -6.67
C ILE A 124 2.32 10.90 -7.35
N GLU A 125 1.59 11.66 -6.54
CA GLU A 125 0.82 12.84 -6.96
C GLU A 125 0.88 13.86 -5.83
N ALA A 126 1.05 15.14 -6.11
CA ALA A 126 0.90 16.22 -5.13
C ALA A 126 0.28 17.48 -5.76
N ASP A 127 -0.05 18.48 -4.94
CA ASP A 127 -0.59 19.75 -5.42
C ASP A 127 0.43 20.58 -6.23
N ASP A 128 1.73 20.45 -5.91
CA ASP A 128 2.80 21.16 -6.59
C ASP A 128 4.02 20.28 -6.89
N GLN A 129 4.87 20.78 -7.80
CA GLN A 129 6.06 20.05 -8.27
C GLN A 129 7.16 19.90 -7.22
N ILE A 130 7.20 20.76 -6.19
CA ILE A 130 8.20 20.68 -5.13
C ILE A 130 7.89 19.46 -4.26
N ASP A 131 6.62 19.29 -3.90
CA ASP A 131 6.15 18.14 -3.12
C ASP A 131 6.15 16.84 -3.90
N GLU A 132 5.81 16.88 -5.19
CA GLU A 132 5.98 15.71 -6.07
C GLU A 132 7.43 15.25 -6.10
N LYS A 133 8.37 16.19 -6.27
CA LYS A 133 9.80 15.87 -6.29
C LYS A 133 10.27 15.31 -4.95
N LEU A 134 9.86 15.90 -3.83
CA LEU A 134 10.21 15.41 -2.50
C LEU A 134 9.73 13.97 -2.28
N LEU A 135 8.46 13.68 -2.57
CA LEU A 135 7.90 12.34 -2.43
C LEU A 135 8.52 11.35 -3.41
N PHE A 136 8.81 11.78 -4.64
CA PHE A 136 9.52 10.98 -5.62
C PHE A 136 10.91 10.59 -5.12
N GLU A 137 11.67 11.53 -4.58
CA GLU A 137 13.00 11.26 -4.01
C GLU A 137 12.92 10.27 -2.85
N ILE A 138 11.98 10.47 -1.91
CA ILE A 138 11.74 9.53 -0.79
C ILE A 138 11.42 8.12 -1.30
N ALA A 139 10.49 8.00 -2.25
CA ALA A 139 10.13 6.71 -2.84
C ALA A 139 11.30 6.07 -3.60
N SER A 140 12.15 6.87 -4.23
CA SER A 140 13.29 6.39 -5.03
C SER A 140 14.43 5.84 -4.18
N VAL A 141 14.51 6.21 -2.90
CA VAL A 141 15.40 5.54 -1.95
C VAL A 141 14.90 4.11 -1.67
N ILE A 142 13.60 3.87 -1.77
CA ILE A 142 12.96 2.59 -1.43
C ILE A 142 12.83 1.66 -2.64
N SER A 143 12.57 2.23 -3.82
CA SER A 143 12.19 1.51 -5.04
C SER A 143 12.88 2.04 -6.28
N ASP A 144 13.26 1.13 -7.17
CA ASP A 144 13.76 1.45 -8.51
C ASP A 144 12.62 1.85 -9.48
N ARG A 145 11.37 1.74 -9.03
CA ARG A 145 10.16 1.95 -9.84
C ARG A 145 9.30 3.02 -9.20
N VAL A 146 9.58 4.27 -9.51
CA VAL A 146 8.80 5.42 -9.05
C VAL A 146 8.32 6.22 -10.25
N GLU A 147 7.05 6.60 -10.23
CA GLU A 147 6.44 7.36 -11.32
C GLU A 147 5.52 8.46 -10.76
N ILE A 148 5.57 9.65 -11.37
CA ILE A 148 4.57 10.69 -11.16
C ILE A 148 3.32 10.32 -11.97
N SER A 149 2.15 10.36 -11.34
CA SER A 149 0.89 9.95 -11.97
C SER A 149 -0.27 10.87 -11.57
N THR A 150 -1.14 11.17 -12.52
CA THR A 150 -2.42 11.82 -12.21
C THR A 150 -3.33 10.86 -11.45
N TYR A 151 -4.29 11.41 -10.69
CA TYR A 151 -5.34 10.60 -10.07
C TYR A 151 -6.04 9.66 -11.07
N GLU A 152 -6.35 10.14 -12.27
CA GLU A 152 -7.01 9.32 -13.29
C GLU A 152 -6.15 8.10 -13.68
N LYS A 153 -4.85 8.30 -13.92
CA LYS A 153 -3.92 7.20 -14.20
C LYS A 153 -3.83 6.24 -13.02
N ARG A 154 -3.67 6.75 -11.80
CA ARG A 154 -3.62 5.93 -10.57
C ARG A 154 -4.87 5.07 -10.40
N LYS A 155 -6.05 5.63 -10.68
CA LYS A 155 -7.33 4.92 -10.62
C LYS A 155 -7.37 3.72 -11.57
N TYR A 156 -6.90 3.88 -12.81
CA TYR A 156 -6.83 2.76 -13.76
C TYR A 156 -5.76 1.72 -13.39
N ILE A 157 -4.62 2.16 -12.85
CA ILE A 157 -3.61 1.25 -12.30
C ILE A 157 -4.21 0.40 -11.19
N HIS A 158 -4.91 1.03 -10.23
CA HIS A 158 -5.55 0.35 -9.13
C HIS A 158 -6.63 -0.64 -9.64
N LEU A 159 -7.49 -0.21 -10.55
CA LEU A 159 -8.50 -1.08 -11.17
C LEU A 159 -7.85 -2.30 -11.84
N THR A 160 -6.77 -2.10 -12.59
CA THR A 160 -6.02 -3.18 -13.24
C THR A 160 -5.49 -4.17 -12.21
N ALA A 161 -4.95 -3.69 -11.08
CA ALA A 161 -4.48 -4.55 -10.01
C ALA A 161 -5.61 -5.32 -9.29
N VAL A 162 -6.79 -4.72 -9.15
CA VAL A 162 -7.97 -5.42 -8.62
C VAL A 162 -8.32 -6.63 -9.50
N PHE A 163 -8.33 -6.45 -10.83
CA PHE A 163 -8.55 -7.56 -11.76
C PHE A 163 -7.42 -8.59 -11.72
N ALA A 164 -6.16 -8.14 -11.80
CA ALA A 164 -5.00 -9.02 -11.89
C ALA A 164 -4.69 -9.78 -10.59
N CYS A 165 -5.11 -9.27 -9.43
CA CYS A 165 -4.78 -9.85 -8.13
C CYS A 165 -6.01 -10.16 -7.27
N ASN A 166 -6.85 -9.17 -6.96
CA ASN A 166 -7.93 -9.37 -5.98
C ASN A 166 -9.02 -10.33 -6.49
N PHE A 167 -9.48 -10.16 -7.72
CA PHE A 167 -10.47 -11.07 -8.32
C PHE A 167 -9.89 -12.46 -8.55
N VAL A 168 -8.64 -12.56 -9.02
CA VAL A 168 -7.95 -13.84 -9.18
C VAL A 168 -7.86 -14.59 -7.84
N ASN A 169 -7.50 -13.91 -6.75
CA ASN A 169 -7.50 -14.52 -5.42
C ASN A 169 -8.90 -14.95 -4.96
N HIS A 170 -9.94 -14.18 -5.28
CA HIS A 170 -11.32 -14.57 -5.00
C HIS A 170 -11.71 -15.86 -5.76
N LEU A 171 -11.30 -15.99 -7.03
CA LEU A 171 -11.51 -17.22 -7.79
C LEU A 171 -10.79 -18.43 -7.17
N PHE A 172 -9.58 -18.25 -6.64
CA PHE A 172 -8.90 -19.32 -5.88
C PHE A 172 -9.65 -19.69 -4.60
N ALA A 173 -10.22 -18.71 -3.88
CA ALA A 173 -11.05 -18.98 -2.71
C ALA A 173 -12.31 -19.79 -3.08
N ARG A 174 -12.98 -19.45 -4.19
CA ARG A 174 -14.12 -20.23 -4.69
C ARG A 174 -13.73 -21.65 -5.12
N ALA A 175 -12.60 -21.82 -5.80
CA ALA A 175 -12.09 -23.14 -6.13
C ALA A 175 -11.81 -23.97 -4.86
N LYS A 176 -11.30 -23.34 -3.81
CA LYS A 176 -11.10 -23.98 -2.50
C LYS A 176 -12.43 -24.37 -1.83
N GLU A 177 -13.44 -23.52 -1.86
CA GLU A 177 -14.78 -23.86 -1.34
C GLU A 177 -15.35 -25.10 -2.04
N ILE A 178 -15.19 -25.19 -3.37
CA ILE A 178 -15.62 -26.35 -4.17
C ILE A 178 -14.83 -27.60 -3.77
N SER A 179 -13.50 -27.53 -3.68
CA SER A 179 -12.67 -28.70 -3.31
C SER A 179 -13.00 -29.19 -1.90
N ASP A 180 -13.17 -28.26 -0.95
CA ASP A 180 -13.51 -28.57 0.44
C ASP A 180 -14.88 -29.27 0.52
N SER A 181 -15.87 -28.83 -0.29
CA SER A 181 -17.20 -29.47 -0.35
C SER A 181 -17.18 -30.93 -0.83
N GLN A 182 -16.13 -31.31 -1.57
CA GLN A 182 -15.94 -32.65 -2.11
C GLN A 182 -14.83 -33.43 -1.36
N ALA A 183 -14.35 -32.90 -0.22
CA ALA A 183 -13.24 -33.47 0.55
C ALA A 183 -11.95 -33.72 -0.29
N LEU A 184 -11.71 -32.86 -1.28
CA LEU A 184 -10.49 -32.89 -2.10
C LEU A 184 -9.42 -32.00 -1.46
N ASP A 185 -8.18 -32.50 -1.40
CA ASP A 185 -7.04 -31.68 -0.96
C ASP A 185 -6.78 -30.56 -1.98
N PHE A 186 -6.89 -29.30 -1.54
CA PHE A 186 -6.65 -28.13 -2.39
C PHE A 186 -5.21 -28.09 -2.94
N ASN A 187 -4.26 -28.78 -2.29
CA ASN A 187 -2.88 -28.87 -2.76
C ASN A 187 -2.75 -29.51 -4.15
N TYR A 188 -3.71 -30.33 -4.58
CA TYR A 188 -3.73 -30.90 -5.93
C TYR A 188 -3.83 -29.83 -7.03
N PHE A 189 -4.42 -28.66 -6.72
CA PHE A 189 -4.63 -27.58 -7.69
C PHE A 189 -3.51 -26.53 -7.69
N LEU A 190 -2.66 -26.49 -6.66
CA LEU A 190 -1.57 -25.51 -6.55
C LEU A 190 -0.58 -25.55 -7.73
N PRO A 191 -0.17 -26.74 -8.26
CA PRO A 191 0.69 -26.79 -9.44
C PRO A 191 0.06 -26.12 -10.67
N LEU A 192 -1.25 -26.32 -10.89
CA LEU A 192 -1.99 -25.72 -12.02
C LEU A 192 -2.11 -24.20 -11.90
N ILE A 193 -2.40 -23.72 -10.69
CA ILE A 193 -2.44 -22.27 -10.40
C ILE A 193 -1.07 -21.65 -10.66
N LYS A 194 0.00 -22.30 -10.21
CA LYS A 194 1.37 -21.82 -10.41
C LYS A 194 1.73 -21.76 -11.90
N GLU A 195 1.46 -22.81 -12.65
CA GLU A 195 1.70 -22.83 -14.11
C GLU A 195 0.91 -21.73 -14.84
N THR A 196 -0.34 -21.51 -14.45
CA THR A 196 -1.20 -20.46 -15.03
C THR A 196 -0.60 -19.07 -14.84
N VAL A 197 -0.10 -18.78 -13.63
CA VAL A 197 0.53 -17.48 -13.32
C VAL A 197 1.93 -17.36 -13.95
N GLU A 198 2.68 -18.44 -14.05
CA GLU A 198 4.00 -18.42 -14.70
C GLU A 198 3.89 -18.18 -16.21
N LYS A 199 2.90 -18.78 -16.88
CA LYS A 199 2.68 -18.63 -18.34
C LYS A 199 2.54 -17.18 -18.79
N ILE A 200 1.83 -16.35 -18.03
CA ILE A 200 1.60 -14.94 -18.40
C ILE A 200 2.87 -14.07 -18.32
N SER A 201 3.97 -14.60 -17.78
CA SER A 201 5.28 -13.91 -17.79
C SER A 201 5.98 -14.00 -19.16
N HIS A 202 5.56 -14.92 -20.02
CA HIS A 202 6.20 -15.20 -21.30
C HIS A 202 5.22 -15.22 -22.49
N ILE A 203 3.92 -15.29 -22.21
CA ILE A 203 2.85 -15.36 -23.20
C ILE A 203 1.81 -14.30 -22.85
N ASP A 204 1.30 -13.59 -23.85
CA ASP A 204 0.19 -12.65 -23.66
C ASP A 204 -1.02 -13.35 -23.01
N PRO A 205 -1.69 -12.76 -22.01
CA PRO A 205 -2.80 -13.39 -21.29
C PRO A 205 -3.90 -13.96 -22.19
N LYS A 206 -4.21 -13.30 -23.32
CA LYS A 206 -5.23 -13.78 -24.26
C LYS A 206 -4.78 -15.06 -24.98
N SER A 207 -3.49 -15.17 -25.27
CA SER A 207 -2.90 -16.33 -25.95
C SER A 207 -2.61 -17.49 -25.00
N ALA A 208 -2.46 -17.21 -23.70
CA ALA A 208 -2.26 -18.22 -22.65
C ALA A 208 -3.58 -18.93 -22.25
N GLN A 209 -4.73 -18.40 -22.66
CA GLN A 209 -6.05 -18.97 -22.34
C GLN A 209 -6.17 -20.39 -22.90
N THR A 210 -6.53 -21.33 -22.04
CA THR A 210 -6.78 -22.73 -22.38
C THR A 210 -7.98 -23.24 -21.60
N GLY A 211 -8.63 -24.30 -22.09
CA GLY A 211 -9.83 -24.85 -21.49
C GLY A 211 -11.13 -24.29 -22.10
N PRO A 212 -12.29 -24.68 -21.56
CA PRO A 212 -13.59 -24.51 -22.21
C PRO A 212 -14.25 -23.14 -22.01
N ALA A 213 -13.61 -22.20 -21.32
CA ALA A 213 -14.12 -20.86 -21.00
C ALA A 213 -13.46 -19.77 -21.84
#